data_AF-A0A815N0T9-F1
#
_entry.id   AF-A0A815N0T9-F1
#
_cell.length_a   1.000
_cell.length_b   1.000
_cell.length_c   1.000
_cell.angle_alpha   90.00
_cell.angle_beta   90.00
_cell.angle_gamma   90.00
#
_symmetry.space_group_name_H-M   'P 1'
#
loop_
_entity.id
_entity.type
_entity.pdbx_description
1 polymer ?
#
loop_
_entity_poly.entity_id
_entity_poly.type
_entity_poly.pdbx_seq_one_letter_code
_entity_poly.pdbx_strand_id
1 'polypeptide(L)'
;MKFFFDTQDDIRKLLCVMLGSRQGRQLFNKFIDQKLLKSWWTNGQWLFFLFDSKANGFLKKLFDIYPSLIHMLDKDGNNPLLYVCLTVDGRRYLIIKLLIEIGCNQQIESFHGQTFNDILQLEKIVKY
;
A
#
# COMPACT_ATOMS: atom_id res chain seq x y z
N MET A 1 14.56 -21.41 -11.73
CA MET A 1 14.81 -21.04 -10.32
C MET A 1 13.47 -20.63 -9.73
N LYS A 2 12.80 -21.52 -9.00
CA LYS A 2 11.51 -21.21 -8.36
C LYS A 2 11.79 -20.28 -7.18
N PHE A 3 11.21 -19.10 -7.25
CA PHE A 3 11.21 -18.14 -6.17
C PHE A 3 10.34 -18.72 -5.04
N PHE A 4 10.85 -18.79 -3.80
CA PHE A 4 10.23 -19.46 -2.63
C PHE A 4 8.86 -18.90 -2.16
N PHE A 5 8.22 -18.06 -2.96
CA PHE A 5 7.02 -17.29 -2.59
C PHE A 5 6.01 -17.43 -3.72
N ASP A 6 5.45 -18.63 -3.81
CA ASP A 6 4.48 -19.00 -4.85
C ASP A 6 3.08 -18.43 -4.53
N THR A 7 2.81 -17.99 -3.29
CA THR A 7 1.50 -17.48 -2.87
C THR A 7 1.56 -16.08 -2.26
N GLN A 8 0.45 -15.35 -2.35
CA GLN A 8 0.27 -14.04 -1.70
C GLN A 8 0.44 -14.12 -0.18
N ASP A 9 0.05 -15.23 0.44
CA ASP A 9 0.24 -15.46 1.87
C ASP A 9 1.70 -15.61 2.26
N ASP A 10 2.53 -16.19 1.39
CA ASP A 10 3.97 -16.31 1.65
C ASP A 10 4.65 -14.94 1.59
N ILE A 11 4.26 -14.09 0.63
CA ILE A 11 4.73 -12.70 0.54
C ILE A 11 4.29 -11.93 1.78
N ARG A 12 3.04 -12.10 2.23
CA ARG A 12 2.53 -11.45 3.44
C ARG A 12 3.31 -11.87 4.69
N LYS A 13 3.52 -13.17 4.89
CA LYS A 13 4.32 -13.70 6.01
C LYS A 13 5.76 -13.18 5.97
N LEU A 14 6.37 -13.15 4.79
CA LEU A 14 7.71 -12.62 4.61
C LEU A 14 7.79 -11.14 5.00
N LEU A 15 6.85 -10.32 4.52
CA LEU A 15 6.81 -8.89 4.86
C LEU A 15 6.57 -8.69 6.35
N CYS A 16 5.70 -9.48 6.99
CA CYS A 16 5.52 -9.44 8.44
C CYS A 16 6.84 -9.69 9.20
N VAL A 17 7.59 -10.73 8.80
CA VAL A 17 8.88 -11.07 9.43
C VAL A 17 9.95 -10.01 9.17
N MET A 18 10.08 -9.55 7.92
CA MET A 18 11.07 -8.54 7.54
C MET A 18 10.78 -7.20 8.18
N LEU A 19 9.53 -6.73 8.13
CA LEU A 19 9.18 -5.39 8.62
C LEU A 19 9.01 -5.35 10.14
N GLY A 20 8.86 -6.50 10.80
CA GLY A 20 8.74 -6.62 12.25
C GLY A 20 10.02 -6.29 13.03
N SER A 21 11.21 -6.55 12.47
CA SER A 21 12.50 -6.34 13.14
C SER A 21 13.33 -5.19 12.54
N ARG A 22 14.29 -4.65 13.31
CA ARG A 22 15.19 -3.59 12.80
C ARG A 22 16.09 -4.13 11.67
N GLN A 23 16.63 -5.32 11.84
CA GLN A 23 17.49 -5.99 10.87
C GLN A 23 16.71 -6.34 9.61
N GLY A 24 15.49 -6.88 9.76
CA GLY A 24 14.62 -7.18 8.62
C GLY A 24 14.26 -5.92 7.82
N ARG A 25 14.00 -4.77 8.47
CA ARG A 25 13.78 -3.49 7.79
C ARG A 25 15.02 -3.01 7.02
N GLN A 26 16.22 -3.24 7.55
CA GLN A 26 17.47 -2.92 6.84
C GLN A 26 17.67 -3.84 5.62
N LEU A 27 17.36 -5.13 5.76
CA LEU A 27 17.40 -6.08 4.65
C LEU A 27 16.36 -5.70 3.59
N PHE A 28 15.12 -5.39 4.00
CA PHE A 28 14.07 -4.90 3.12
C PHE A 28 14.51 -3.67 2.33
N ASN A 29 15.16 -2.69 2.98
CA ASN A 29 15.66 -1.50 2.31
C ASN A 29 16.74 -1.78 1.25
N LYS A 30 17.55 -2.82 1.42
CA LYS A 30 18.51 -3.28 0.40
C LYS A 30 17.85 -4.11 -0.69
N PHE A 31 16.73 -4.76 -0.35
CA PHE A 31 16.02 -5.70 -1.21
C PHE A 31 15.02 -5.02 -2.14
N ILE A 32 14.42 -3.90 -1.71
CA ILE A 32 13.42 -3.13 -2.46
C ILE A 32 13.95 -2.61 -3.81
N ASP A 33 15.26 -2.38 -3.90
CA ASP A 33 15.93 -1.88 -5.11
C ASP A 33 16.30 -3.02 -6.08
N GLN A 34 16.09 -4.29 -5.71
CA GLN A 34 16.52 -5.41 -6.54
C GLN A 34 15.56 -5.70 -7.69
N LYS A 35 16.07 -5.45 -8.91
CA LYS A 35 15.40 -5.71 -10.19
C LYS A 35 14.86 -7.14 -10.35
N LEU A 36 15.46 -8.12 -9.67
CA LEU A 36 15.09 -9.54 -9.73
C LEU A 36 13.69 -9.86 -9.18
N LEU A 37 13.14 -8.97 -8.37
CA LEU A 37 11.83 -9.17 -7.73
C LEU A 37 10.75 -8.32 -8.38
N LYS A 38 11.05 -7.66 -9.50
CA LYS A 38 10.08 -6.84 -10.24
C LYS A 38 8.78 -7.60 -10.47
N SER A 39 8.85 -8.90 -10.78
CA SER A 39 7.69 -9.77 -10.96
C SER A 39 6.84 -9.95 -9.69
N TRP A 40 7.47 -9.97 -8.51
CA TRP A 40 6.75 -10.00 -7.24
C TRP A 40 6.17 -8.63 -6.89
N TRP A 41 6.92 -7.56 -7.13
CA TRP A 41 6.48 -6.19 -6.88
C TRP A 41 5.31 -5.78 -7.79
N THR A 42 5.22 -6.33 -9.00
CA THR A 42 4.13 -6.02 -9.94
C THR A 42 2.77 -6.63 -9.57
N ASN A 43 2.71 -7.59 -8.63
CA ASN A 43 1.43 -8.15 -8.20
C ASN A 43 0.60 -7.18 -7.32
N GLY A 44 1.18 -6.03 -6.93
CA GLY A 44 0.55 -4.85 -6.30
C GLY A 44 -0.18 -5.05 -4.96
N GLN A 45 -0.63 -6.26 -4.62
CA GLN A 45 -1.38 -6.53 -3.39
C GLN A 45 -0.56 -6.29 -2.11
N TRP A 46 0.76 -6.41 -2.21
CA TRP A 46 1.64 -6.14 -1.09
C TRP A 46 1.79 -4.66 -0.76
N LEU A 47 1.47 -3.74 -1.69
CA LEU A 47 1.39 -2.31 -1.41
C LEU A 47 0.38 -2.06 -0.27
N PHE A 48 -0.78 -2.70 -0.36
CA PHE A 48 -1.84 -2.58 0.62
C PHE A 48 -1.43 -3.10 2.00
N PHE A 49 -0.69 -4.22 2.05
CA PHE A 49 -0.10 -4.70 3.31
C PHE A 49 0.91 -3.72 3.93
N LEU A 50 1.63 -2.93 3.13
CA LEU A 50 2.55 -1.92 3.66
C LEU A 50 1.82 -0.75 4.32
N PHE A 51 0.62 -0.39 3.83
CA PHE A 51 -0.20 0.64 4.45
C PHE A 51 -0.67 0.26 5.85
N ASP A 52 -1.05 -1.00 6.05
CA ASP A 52 -1.42 -1.55 7.36
C ASP A 52 -0.20 -1.73 8.29
N SER A 53 1.01 -1.74 7.72
CA SER A 53 2.24 -1.95 8.49
C SER A 53 2.74 -0.67 9.16
N LYS A 54 3.41 -0.82 10.31
CA LYS A 54 4.19 0.27 10.94
C LYS A 54 5.40 0.73 10.10
N ALA A 55 5.66 0.09 8.95
CA ALA A 55 6.80 0.35 8.08
C ALA A 55 6.47 1.27 6.89
N ASN A 56 5.41 2.07 7.00
CA ASN A 56 5.01 3.08 6.01
C ASN A 56 6.11 4.10 5.64
N GLY A 57 7.21 4.20 6.40
CA GLY A 57 8.40 4.98 6.03
C GLY A 57 9.07 4.54 4.72
N PHE A 58 8.79 3.33 4.22
CA PHE A 58 9.30 2.86 2.92
C PHE A 58 8.42 3.27 1.74
N LEU A 59 7.19 3.75 1.96
CA LEU A 59 6.23 4.02 0.88
C LEU A 59 6.75 5.04 -0.13
N LYS A 60 7.39 6.13 0.35
CA LYS A 60 7.95 7.15 -0.55
C LYS A 60 9.00 6.55 -1.49
N LYS A 61 10.01 5.89 -0.91
CA LYS A 61 11.07 5.21 -1.69
C LYS A 61 10.47 4.21 -2.68
N LEU A 62 9.41 3.52 -2.26
CA LEU A 62 8.75 2.54 -3.09
C LEU A 62 8.06 3.16 -4.31
N PHE A 63 7.30 4.24 -4.13
CA PHE A 63 6.68 4.96 -5.24
C PHE A 63 7.73 5.60 -6.16
N ASP A 64 8.89 6.00 -5.63
CA ASP A 64 10.01 6.50 -6.44
C ASP A 64 10.56 5.40 -7.37
N ILE A 65 10.65 4.15 -6.90
CA ILE A 65 11.16 3.01 -7.69
C ILE A 65 10.09 2.46 -8.64
N TYR A 66 8.84 2.41 -8.17
CA TYR A 66 7.70 1.83 -8.88
C TYR A 66 6.52 2.80 -8.92
N PRO A 67 6.58 3.88 -9.73
CA PRO A 67 5.51 4.88 -9.81
C PRO A 67 4.15 4.28 -10.19
N SER A 68 4.14 3.21 -11.00
CA SER A 68 2.92 2.53 -11.43
C SER A 68 2.08 1.96 -10.28
N LEU A 69 2.66 1.77 -9.09
CA LEU A 69 1.95 1.27 -7.92
C LEU A 69 0.81 2.21 -7.48
N ILE A 70 0.87 3.49 -7.82
CA ILE A 70 -0.18 4.46 -7.46
C ILE A 70 -1.51 4.20 -8.18
N HIS A 71 -1.47 3.43 -9.27
CA HIS A 71 -2.64 3.04 -10.07
C HIS A 71 -3.16 1.64 -9.72
N MET A 72 -2.55 0.94 -8.76
CA MET A 72 -3.00 -0.39 -8.35
C MET A 72 -4.36 -0.33 -7.68
N LEU A 73 -5.20 -1.31 -7.96
CA LEU A 73 -6.45 -1.52 -7.26
C LEU A 73 -6.34 -2.76 -6.38
N ASP A 74 -7.00 -2.73 -5.22
CA ASP A 74 -7.18 -3.91 -4.40
C ASP A 74 -8.27 -4.83 -4.99
N LYS A 75 -8.61 -5.89 -4.26
CA LYS A 75 -9.63 -6.86 -4.65
C LYS A 75 -11.06 -6.27 -4.74
N ASP A 76 -11.30 -5.15 -4.07
CA ASP A 76 -12.61 -4.48 -3.99
C ASP A 76 -12.66 -3.27 -4.95
N GLY A 77 -11.65 -3.11 -5.80
CA GLY A 77 -11.53 -2.02 -6.76
C GLY A 77 -11.04 -0.71 -6.13
N ASN A 78 -10.63 -0.72 -4.86
CA ASN A 78 -10.13 0.46 -4.18
C ASN A 78 -8.73 0.78 -4.68
N ASN A 79 -8.51 2.03 -5.06
CA ASN A 79 -7.16 2.54 -5.25
C ASN A 79 -6.44 2.73 -3.89
N PRO A 80 -5.14 3.05 -3.88
CA PRO A 80 -4.37 3.19 -2.64
C PRO A 80 -4.97 4.20 -1.67
N LEU A 81 -5.54 5.29 -2.19
CA LEU A 81 -6.11 6.37 -1.39
C LEU A 81 -7.40 5.93 -0.69
N LEU A 82 -8.30 5.28 -1.41
CA LEU A 82 -9.56 4.78 -0.89
C LEU A 82 -9.34 3.63 0.09
N TYR A 83 -8.42 2.71 -0.22
CA TYR A 83 -8.02 1.63 0.71
C TYR A 83 -7.57 2.20 2.06
N VAL A 84 -6.65 3.16 2.04
CA VAL A 84 -6.13 3.79 3.27
C VAL A 84 -7.23 4.46 4.07
N CYS A 85 -8.23 5.07 3.43
CA CYS A 85 -9.38 5.63 4.13
C CYS A 85 -10.21 4.58 4.88
N LEU A 86 -10.40 3.41 4.27
CA LEU A 86 -11.29 2.36 4.75
C LEU A 86 -10.65 1.40 5.75
N THR A 87 -9.35 1.12 5.62
CA THR A 87 -8.71 0.00 6.36
C THR A 87 -7.62 0.43 7.34
N VAL A 88 -7.01 1.60 7.15
CA VAL A 88 -5.83 1.99 7.93
C VAL A 88 -6.23 2.85 9.11
N ASP A 89 -6.07 2.32 10.32
CA ASP A 89 -6.26 3.07 11.55
C ASP A 89 -5.02 3.88 11.97
N GLY A 90 -5.25 5.02 12.64
CA GLY A 90 -4.20 5.84 13.25
C GLY A 90 -3.45 6.74 12.26
N ARG A 91 -2.24 6.35 11.81
CA ARG A 91 -1.32 7.19 10.98
C ARG A 91 -1.82 7.50 9.56
N ARG A 92 -3.08 7.16 9.28
CA ARG A 92 -3.79 7.35 8.03
C ARG A 92 -3.54 8.71 7.37
N TYR A 93 -3.61 9.81 8.15
CA TYR A 93 -3.40 11.16 7.61
C TYR A 93 -2.06 11.35 6.89
N LEU A 94 -0.96 10.79 7.43
CA LEU A 94 0.36 10.93 6.81
C LEU A 94 0.46 10.16 5.48
N ILE A 95 -0.21 9.02 5.40
CA ILE A 95 -0.24 8.19 4.19
C ILE A 95 -1.13 8.84 3.14
N ILE A 96 -2.33 9.32 3.51
CA ILE A 96 -3.22 10.08 2.63
C ILE A 96 -2.50 11.29 2.04
N LYS A 97 -1.80 12.07 2.87
CA LYS A 97 -1.03 13.23 2.41
C LYS A 97 0.03 12.82 1.38
N LEU A 98 0.80 11.78 1.66
CA LEU A 98 1.81 11.26 0.73
C LEU A 98 1.17 10.82 -0.62
N LEU A 99 0.06 10.10 -0.58
CA LEU A 99 -0.62 9.61 -1.78
C LEU A 99 -1.18 10.76 -2.63
N ILE A 100 -1.73 11.81 -2.01
CA ILE A 100 -2.17 13.01 -2.71
C ILE A 100 -0.98 13.73 -3.33
N GLU A 101 0.13 13.90 -2.60
CA GLU A 101 1.35 14.55 -3.10
C GLU A 101 1.96 13.84 -4.31
N ILE A 102 1.88 12.50 -4.36
CA ILE A 102 2.38 11.70 -5.49
C ILE A 102 1.34 11.62 -6.64
N GLY A 103 0.14 12.17 -6.46
CA GLY A 103 -0.87 12.30 -7.51
C GLY A 103 -1.82 11.11 -7.64
N CYS A 104 -2.16 10.44 -6.53
CA CYS A 104 -3.14 9.36 -6.55
C CYS A 104 -4.52 9.91 -6.93
N ASN A 105 -5.18 9.23 -7.88
CA ASN A 105 -6.44 9.72 -8.45
C ASN A 105 -7.58 9.67 -7.42
N GLN A 106 -8.18 10.80 -7.08
CA GLN A 106 -9.23 10.89 -6.06
C GLN A 106 -10.63 10.49 -6.58
N GLN A 107 -10.77 10.30 -7.88
CA GLN A 107 -12.05 10.05 -8.55
C GLN A 107 -12.26 8.58 -8.97
N ILE A 108 -11.31 7.68 -8.66
CA ILE A 108 -11.52 6.25 -8.91
C ILE A 108 -12.61 5.75 -7.96
N GLU A 109 -13.58 5.09 -8.57
CA GLU A 109 -14.71 4.44 -7.92
C GLU A 109 -14.36 2.97 -7.62
N SER A 110 -14.65 2.52 -6.41
CA SER A 110 -14.56 1.10 -6.05
C SER A 110 -15.65 0.28 -6.73
N PHE A 111 -15.58 -1.06 -6.61
CA PHE A 111 -16.66 -1.93 -7.09
C PHE A 111 -17.99 -1.74 -6.35
N HIS A 112 -17.98 -1.01 -5.23
CA HIS A 112 -19.17 -0.64 -4.45
C HIS A 112 -19.72 0.75 -4.78
N GLY A 113 -19.14 1.43 -5.76
CA GLY A 113 -19.60 2.74 -6.19
C GLY A 113 -19.13 3.91 -5.33
N GLN A 114 -18.03 3.72 -4.57
CA GLN A 114 -17.53 4.72 -3.62
C GLN A 114 -16.24 5.36 -4.14
N THR A 115 -16.14 6.68 -4.03
CA THR A 115 -14.91 7.44 -4.29
C THR A 115 -14.27 7.91 -2.99
N PHE A 116 -13.04 8.41 -3.06
CA PHE A 116 -12.36 9.05 -1.92
C PHE A 116 -13.18 10.20 -1.31
N ASN A 117 -13.84 11.00 -2.17
CA ASN A 117 -14.64 12.13 -1.71
C ASN A 117 -15.90 11.69 -0.97
N ASP A 118 -16.53 10.61 -1.38
CA ASP A 118 -17.74 10.08 -0.71
C ASP A 118 -17.42 9.67 0.72
N ILE A 119 -16.28 8.99 0.93
CA ILE A 119 -15.82 8.57 2.26
C ILE A 119 -15.49 9.77 3.15
N LEU A 120 -14.84 10.82 2.62
CA LEU A 120 -14.55 12.03 3.40
C LEU A 120 -15.81 12.78 3.83
N GLN A 121 -16.85 12.78 3.00
CA GLN A 121 -18.13 13.40 3.35
C GLN A 121 -18.85 12.63 4.47
N LEU A 122 -18.79 11.29 4.44
CA LEU A 122 -19.33 10.45 5.51
C LEU A 122 -18.64 10.70 6.85
N GLU A 123 -17.31 10.85 6.89
CA GLU A 123 -16.59 11.13 8.14
C GLU A 123 -16.95 12.48 8.78
N LYS A 124 -17.37 13.47 7.98
CA LYS A 124 -17.84 14.77 8.49
C LYS A 124 -19.20 14.68 9.16
N ILE A 125 -20.03 13.72 8.76
CA ILE A 125 -21.39 13.53 9.28
C ILE A 125 -21.38 12.74 10.61
N VAL A 126 -20.38 11.88 10.82
CA VAL A 126 -20.31 10.99 12.01
C VAL A 126 -19.66 11.66 13.23
N LYS A 127 -19.07 12.86 13.08
CA LYS A 127 -18.55 13.64 14.22
C LYS A 127 -19.65 14.53 14.82
N TYR A 128 -20.49 13.94 15.69
CA TYR A 128 -21.34 14.65 16.65
C TYR A 128 -21.01 14.21 18.07
#